data_AF-A0A2D3D4P4-F1
#
_entry.id   AF-A0A2D3D4P4-F1
#
_cell.length_a   1.000
_cell.length_b   1.000
_cell.length_c   1.000
_cell.angle_alpha   90.00
_cell.angle_beta   90.00
_cell.angle_gamma   90.00
#
_symmetry.space_group_name_H-M   'P 1'
#
loop_
_entity.id
_entity.type
_entity.pdbx_description
1 polymer ?
#
loop_
_entity_poly.entity_id
_entity_poly.type
_entity_poly.pdbx_seq_one_letter_code
_entity_poly.pdbx_strand_id
1 'polypeptide(L)'
;MTNKLVVYITGTGNTRRVAEHLADAIGADLREIVPDPPFTDADLDWTNPNSRSSKQHADRSMRPALAEDPSIDGYDEIGLRVKKCVRNRGFSRIDL
;
A
#
# COMPACT_ATOMS: atom_id res chain seq x y z
N MET A 1 16.61 22.01 1.78
CA MET A 1 16.33 20.85 2.64
C MET A 1 15.18 20.13 1.99
N THR A 2 15.35 18.87 1.59
CA THR A 2 14.32 18.10 0.90
C THR A 2 13.57 17.29 1.96
N ASN A 3 12.31 17.60 2.18
CA ASN A 3 11.48 16.81 3.11
C ASN A 3 10.96 15.58 2.37
N LYS A 4 11.23 14.39 2.92
CA LYS A 4 10.89 13.11 2.28
C LYS A 4 9.88 12.35 3.13
N LEU A 5 8.85 11.82 2.49
CA LEU A 5 7.82 11.01 3.13
C LEU A 5 7.74 9.63 2.47
N VAL A 6 7.89 8.58 3.25
CA VAL A 6 7.59 7.20 2.85
C VAL A 6 6.20 6.85 3.36
N VAL A 7 5.29 6.58 2.43
CA VAL A 7 3.93 6.13 2.73
C VAL A 7 3.77 4.67 2.34
N TYR A 8 3.16 3.86 3.21
CA TYR A 8 2.97 2.43 2.93
C TYR A 8 1.58 1.93 3.34
N ILE A 9 1.11 0.91 2.61
CA ILE A 9 -0.12 0.17 2.93
C ILE A 9 0.27 -1.26 3.30
N THR A 10 -0.26 -1.78 4.41
CA THR A 10 -0.05 -3.18 4.81
C THR A 10 -1.35 -3.88 5.20
N GLY A 11 -1.50 -5.14 4.78
CA GLY A 11 -2.56 -6.03 5.25
C GLY A 11 -2.07 -7.08 6.24
N THR A 12 -0.80 -7.48 6.16
CA THR A 12 -0.20 -8.56 6.99
C THR A 12 1.07 -8.13 7.72
N GLY A 13 1.36 -6.83 7.82
CA GLY A 13 2.53 -6.29 8.53
C GLY A 13 3.88 -6.45 7.83
N ASN A 14 4.00 -7.32 6.81
CA ASN A 14 5.28 -7.55 6.12
C ASN A 14 5.83 -6.30 5.38
N THR A 15 4.94 -5.42 4.92
CA THR A 15 5.35 -4.19 4.20
C THR A 15 5.96 -3.17 5.15
N ARG A 16 5.51 -3.14 6.41
CA ARG A 16 5.95 -2.19 7.43
C ARG A 16 7.46 -2.23 7.62
N ARG A 17 8.02 -3.43 7.82
CA ARG A 17 9.47 -3.62 8.03
C ARG A 17 10.30 -3.04 6.88
N VAL A 18 9.85 -3.24 5.64
CA VAL A 18 10.57 -2.75 4.47
C VAL A 18 10.44 -1.24 4.31
N ALA A 19 9.29 -0.68 4.67
CA ALA A 19 9.08 0.77 4.66
C ALA A 19 9.89 1.47 5.75
N GLU A 20 9.96 0.89 6.95
CA GLU A 20 10.85 1.32 8.04
C GLU A 20 12.31 1.35 7.60
N HIS A 21 12.83 0.24 7.05
CA HIS A 21 14.19 0.20 6.52
C HIS A 21 14.47 1.23 5.41
N LEU A 22 13.47 1.51 4.56
CA LEU A 22 13.60 2.49 3.49
C LEU A 22 13.64 3.92 4.06
N ALA A 23 12.75 4.24 4.99
CA ALA A 23 12.68 5.54 5.65
C ALA A 23 13.97 5.84 6.42
N ASP A 24 14.49 4.85 7.17
CA ASP A 24 15.76 4.95 7.90
C ASP A 24 16.94 5.19 6.94
N ALA A 25 16.97 4.51 5.79
CA ALA A 25 18.07 4.62 4.83
C ALA A 25 18.11 5.99 4.13
N ILE A 26 16.96 6.62 3.90
CA ILE A 26 16.87 7.90 3.18
C ILE A 26 16.66 9.11 4.10
N GLY A 27 16.51 8.88 5.41
CA GLY A 27 16.20 9.91 6.41
C GLY A 27 14.83 10.56 6.18
N ALA A 28 13.81 9.76 5.85
CA ALA A 28 12.46 10.21 5.56
C ALA A 28 11.51 9.94 6.73
N ASP A 29 10.41 10.69 6.78
CA ASP A 29 9.28 10.38 7.64
C ASP A 29 8.54 9.15 7.12
N LEU A 30 7.98 8.36 8.04
CA LEU A 30 7.26 7.13 7.71
C LEU A 30 5.79 7.27 8.12
N ARG A 31 4.87 7.03 7.19
CA ARG A 31 3.43 7.03 7.47
C ARG A 31 2.71 5.82 6.90
N GLU A 32 1.84 5.24 7.71
CA GLU A 32 0.98 4.13 7.31
C GLU A 32 -0.34 4.69 6.76
N ILE A 33 -0.77 4.18 5.60
CA ILE A 33 -2.08 4.46 5.03
C ILE A 33 -2.99 3.27 5.36
N VAL A 34 -4.00 3.52 6.19
CA VAL A 34 -5.01 2.54 6.58
C VAL A 34 -6.26 2.74 5.72
N PRO A 35 -6.73 1.73 4.98
CA PRO A 35 -8.01 1.81 4.27
C PRO A 35 -9.19 1.75 5.24
N ASP A 36 -10.30 2.38 4.87
CA ASP A 36 -11.58 2.26 5.56
C ASP A 36 -12.59 1.55 4.62
N PRO A 37 -13.13 0.38 5.01
CA PRO A 37 -12.82 -0.40 6.22
C PRO A 37 -11.40 -0.99 6.20
N PRO A 38 -10.79 -1.30 7.37
CA PRO A 38 -9.50 -1.97 7.44
C PRO A 38 -9.54 -3.35 6.79
N PHE A 39 -8.39 -3.86 6.33
CA PHE A 39 -8.30 -5.20 5.76
C PHE A 39 -8.45 -6.27 6.85
N THR A 40 -9.32 -7.23 6.60
CA THR A 40 -9.44 -8.45 7.42
C THR A 40 -8.72 -9.62 6.75
N ASP A 41 -8.43 -10.69 7.50
CA ASP A 41 -7.83 -11.91 6.93
C ASP A 41 -8.69 -12.50 5.80
N ALA A 42 -10.02 -12.42 5.92
CA ALA A 42 -10.97 -12.84 4.89
C ALA A 42 -10.91 -11.97 3.62
N ASP A 43 -10.55 -10.69 3.75
CA ASP A 43 -10.34 -9.80 2.61
C ASP A 43 -9.05 -10.10 1.86
N LEU A 44 -8.04 -10.57 2.58
CA LEU A 44 -6.71 -10.90 2.09
C LEU A 44 -6.62 -12.33 1.53
N ASP A 45 -7.67 -13.14 1.73
CA ASP A 45 -7.78 -14.48 1.18
C ASP A 45 -7.90 -14.44 -0.36
N TRP A 46 -6.78 -14.70 -1.02
CA TRP A 46 -6.69 -14.75 -2.47
C TRP A 46 -7.30 -16.02 -3.08
N THR A 47 -7.53 -17.07 -2.28
CA THR A 47 -8.19 -18.30 -2.74
C THR A 47 -9.70 -18.12 -2.86
N ASN A 48 -10.24 -17.16 -2.12
CA ASN A 48 -11.65 -16.81 -2.19
C ASN A 48 -11.90 -15.75 -3.29
N PRO A 49 -12.65 -16.07 -4.37
CA PRO A 49 -12.96 -15.11 -5.42
C PRO A 49 -13.88 -13.97 -4.94
N ASN A 50 -14.58 -14.16 -3.82
CA ASN A 50 -15.43 -13.14 -3.22
C ASN A 50 -14.70 -12.21 -2.25
N SER A 51 -13.42 -12.45 -1.98
CA SER A 51 -12.62 -11.59 -1.11
C SER A 51 -12.47 -10.20 -1.73
N ARG A 52 -12.32 -9.19 -0.86
CA ARG A 52 -12.14 -7.81 -1.27
C ARG A 52 -10.89 -7.64 -2.13
N SER A 53 -9.81 -8.35 -1.84
CA SER A 53 -8.60 -8.36 -2.69
C SER A 53 -8.89 -8.90 -4.09
N SER A 54 -9.61 -10.03 -4.21
CA SER A 54 -10.01 -10.60 -5.51
C SER A 54 -10.91 -9.64 -6.30
N LYS A 55 -11.87 -8.98 -5.65
CA LYS A 55 -12.76 -7.98 -6.26
C LYS A 55 -12.04 -6.71 -6.69
N GLN A 56 -11.16 -6.13 -5.86
CA GLN A 56 -10.32 -4.98 -6.23
C GLN A 56 -9.39 -5.31 -7.40
N HIS A 57 -8.91 -6.54 -7.49
CA HIS A 57 -8.10 -6.97 -8.63
C HIS A 57 -8.91 -7.12 -9.92
N ALA A 58 -10.18 -7.49 -9.82
CA ALA A 58 -11.08 -7.61 -10.97
C ALA A 58 -11.57 -6.23 -11.45
N ASP A 59 -11.84 -5.32 -10.51
CA ASP A 59 -12.37 -3.99 -10.79
C ASP A 59 -11.34 -2.89 -10.50
N ARG A 60 -10.79 -2.30 -11.57
CA ARG A 60 -9.82 -1.19 -11.49
C ARG A 60 -10.43 0.14 -11.03
N SER A 61 -11.76 0.27 -11.05
CA SER A 61 -12.46 1.48 -10.61
C SER A 61 -12.67 1.50 -9.09
N MET A 62 -12.54 0.34 -8.44
CA MET A 62 -12.69 0.21 -7.00
C MET A 62 -11.54 0.92 -6.28
N ARG A 63 -11.79 2.15 -5.82
CA ARG A 63 -10.89 2.91 -4.94
C ARG A 63 -11.49 2.93 -3.54
N PRO A 64 -10.95 2.11 -2.61
CA PRO A 64 -11.40 2.12 -1.22
C PRO A 64 -11.20 3.51 -0.61
N ALA A 65 -12.09 3.88 0.32
CA ALA A 65 -11.86 5.05 1.15
C ALA A 65 -10.61 4.84 2.00
N LEU A 66 -9.93 5.94 2.31
CA LEU A 66 -8.83 5.96 3.27
C LEU A 66 -9.41 6.40 4.62
N ALA A 67 -8.94 5.77 5.70
CA ALA A 67 -9.34 6.17 7.06
C ALA A 67 -8.80 7.57 7.41
N GLU A 68 -7.61 7.89 6.89
CA GLU A 68 -6.96 9.18 7.06
C GLU A 68 -6.30 9.63 5.75
N ASP A 69 -6.35 10.93 5.49
CA ASP A 69 -5.56 11.54 4.42
C ASP A 69 -4.13 11.77 4.94
N PRO A 70 -3.09 11.14 4.36
CA PRO A 70 -1.72 11.47 4.71
C PRO A 70 -1.45 12.88 4.20
N SER A 71 -1.58 13.90 5.06
CA SER A 71 -1.21 15.28 4.73
C SER A 71 0.20 15.30 4.10
N ILE A 72 0.23 15.60 2.80
CA ILE A 72 1.43 15.66 1.96
C ILE A 72 2.04 17.06 1.95
N ASP A 73 1.44 18.00 2.69
CA ASP A 73 1.84 19.40 2.69
C ASP A 73 3.23 19.57 3.28
N GLY A 74 4.17 20.03 2.46
CA GLY A 74 5.54 20.33 2.85
C GLY A 74 6.58 19.24 2.56
N TYR A 75 6.22 18.17 1.84
CA TYR A 75 7.16 17.15 1.35
C TYR A 75 7.47 17.32 -0.13
N ASP A 76 8.76 17.24 -0.48
CA ASP A 76 9.26 17.36 -1.85
C ASP A 76 9.30 16.00 -2.56
N GLU A 77 9.56 14.92 -1.81
CA GLU A 77 9.61 13.55 -2.34
C GLU A 77 8.71 12.62 -1.55
N ILE A 78 7.83 11.90 -2.27
CA ILE A 78 6.88 10.96 -1.67
C ILE A 78 7.12 9.56 -2.25
N GLY A 79 7.65 8.67 -1.41
CA GLY A 79 7.83 7.26 -1.74
C GLY A 79 6.61 6.44 -1.34
N LEU A 80 5.77 6.05 -2.30
CA LEU A 80 4.62 5.18 -2.03
C LEU A 80 4.96 3.70 -2.24
N ARG A 81 4.82 2.89 -1.20
CA ARG A 81 4.97 1.43 -1.28
C ARG A 81 3.65 0.70 -1.04
N VAL A 82 3.11 0.13 -2.11
CA VAL A 82 1.94 -0.74 -2.07
C VAL A 82 2.37 -2.17 -2.38
N LYS A 83 2.14 -3.09 -1.44
CA LYS A 83 2.14 -4.51 -1.79
C LYS A 83 0.80 -4.83 -2.44
N LYS A 84 0.78 -4.82 -3.77
CA LYS A 84 -0.32 -5.40 -4.53
C LYS A 84 -0.34 -6.90 -4.23
N CYS A 85 -1.50 -7.46 -3.88
CA CYS A 85 -1.64 -8.90 -3.64
C CYS A 85 -1.32 -9.63 -4.94
N VAL A 86 -0.06 -10.07 -5.10
CA VAL A 86 0.38 -10.77 -6.31
C VAL A 86 -0.28 -12.15 -6.26
N ARG A 87 -1.38 -12.29 -7.00
CA ARG A 87 -1.79 -13.56 -7.60
C ARG A 87 -0.50 -14.18 -8.14
N ASN A 88 -0.14 -15.40 -7.73
CA ASN A 88 1.06 -16.09 -8.20
C ASN A 88 0.95 -16.43 -9.70
N ARG A 89 0.93 -15.40 -10.54
CA ARG A 89 0.95 -15.42 -11.99
C ARG A 89 1.93 -14.32 -12.36
N GLY A 90 3.11 -14.76 -12.76
CA GLY A 90 4.21 -14.04 -13.44
C GLY A 90 4.25 -12.52 -13.30
N PHE A 91 5.41 -12.03 -12.87
CA PHE A 91 5.86 -10.65 -12.99
C PHE A 91 5.52 -10.07 -14.39
N SER A 92 4.35 -9.44 -14.52
CA SER A 92 4.00 -8.68 -15.71
C SER A 92 4.32 -7.24 -15.40
N ARG A 93 5.39 -6.79 -16.05
CA ARG A 93 5.83 -5.42 -16.27
C ARG A 93 4.61 -4.50 -16.38
N ILE A 94 4.50 -3.52 -15.48
CA ILE A 94 3.63 -2.37 -15.66
C ILE A 94 4.43 -1.45 -16.57
N ASP A 95 4.12 -1.48 -17.87
CA ASP A 95 4.54 -0.42 -18.77
C ASP A 95 3.68 0.83 -18.47
N LEU A 96 4.38 1.96 -18.49
CA LEU A 96 3.90 3.33 -18.25
C LEU A 96 2.79 3.74 -19.22
#